data_AF-A0A1H7ZDE0-F1
#
_entry.id   AF-A0A1H7ZDE0-F1
#
_cell.length_a   1.000
_cell.length_b   1.000
_cell.length_c   1.000
_cell.angle_alpha   90.00
_cell.angle_beta   90.00
_cell.angle_gamma   90.00
#
_symmetry.space_group_name_H-M   'P 1'
#
loop_
_entity.id
_entity.type
_entity.pdbx_description
1 polymer ?
#
loop_
_entity_poly.entity_id
_entity_poly.type
_entity_poly.pdbx_seq_one_letter_code
_entity_poly.pdbx_strand_id
1 'polypeptide(L)'
;MSFYSKFSEKDLIESYKNQLDYQGKASQELLDEISKRGNINDFELTIENQKKLQNERNRLIREIHQHYMNKCSKQECLSLISSDLLSEKDMEELVQIKYAHIHQNIENLKVDSITILKSFYAALISSIITFVLLTIAIYTMKFLIAFHFFLLIPVYIINYWIIRMIVRKTRENIVVFIATFVATLLNVFYFLFFISN
;
A
#
# COMPACT_ATOMS: atom_id res chain seq x y z
N MET A 1 -14.45 22.15 33.17
CA MET A 1 -13.37 21.84 32.21
C MET A 1 -14.04 21.54 30.88
N SER A 2 -13.68 22.24 29.81
CA SER A 2 -14.25 21.94 28.47
C SER A 2 -13.68 20.62 27.97
N PHE A 3 -14.46 19.88 27.18
CA PHE A 3 -14.01 18.61 26.60
C PHE A 3 -12.75 18.79 25.73
N TYR A 4 -12.68 19.92 25.02
CA TYR A 4 -11.60 20.28 24.11
C TYR A 4 -10.30 20.75 24.81
N SER A 5 -10.31 20.99 26.12
CA SER A 5 -9.12 21.48 26.83
C SER A 5 -7.96 20.49 26.81
N LYS A 6 -8.23 19.21 26.55
CA LYS A 6 -7.22 18.14 26.45
C LYS A 6 -6.69 17.92 25.03
N PHE A 7 -7.28 18.57 24.04
CA PHE A 7 -6.97 18.32 22.64
C PHE A 7 -5.64 18.96 22.28
N SER A 8 -4.83 18.29 21.47
CA SER A 8 -3.70 18.94 20.80
C SER A 8 -4.20 19.89 19.71
N GLU A 9 -3.33 20.77 19.20
CA GLU A 9 -3.68 21.67 18.09
C GLU A 9 -4.17 20.90 16.85
N LYS A 10 -3.56 19.73 16.57
CA LYS A 10 -4.00 18.85 15.48
C LYS A 10 -5.40 18.31 15.72
N ASP A 11 -5.69 17.86 16.95
CA ASP A 11 -7.01 17.33 17.30
C ASP A 11 -8.08 18.43 17.23
N LEU A 12 -7.74 19.67 17.58
CA LEU A 12 -8.62 20.83 17.42
C LEU A 12 -8.91 21.11 15.94
N ILE A 13 -7.88 21.11 15.09
CA ILE A 13 -8.04 21.31 13.64
C ILE A 13 -8.92 20.22 13.03
N GLU A 14 -8.70 18.97 13.41
CA GLU A 14 -9.47 17.84 12.90
C GLU A 14 -10.92 17.87 13.38
N SER A 15 -11.14 18.20 14.65
CA SER A 15 -12.50 18.39 15.20
C SER A 15 -13.24 19.54 14.52
N TYR A 16 -12.54 20.65 14.26
CA TYR A 16 -13.09 21.81 13.57
C TYR A 16 -13.53 21.45 12.14
N LYS A 17 -12.64 20.80 11.37
CA LYS A 17 -12.94 20.34 10.01
C LYS A 17 -14.13 19.38 9.99
N ASN A 18 -14.12 18.37 10.87
CA ASN A 18 -15.21 17.40 10.95
C ASN A 18 -16.55 18.06 11.29
N GLN A 19 -16.60 19.01 12.22
CA GLN A 19 -17.84 19.71 12.55
C GLN A 19 -18.33 20.58 11.39
N LEU A 20 -17.45 21.26 10.66
CA LEU A 20 -17.84 21.99 9.46
C LEU A 20 -18.37 21.05 8.36
N ASP A 21 -17.69 19.94 8.10
CA ASP A 21 -18.06 19.01 7.02
C ASP A 21 -19.39 18.30 7.29
N TYR A 22 -19.67 17.91 8.53
CA TYR A 22 -20.88 17.14 8.88
C TYR A 22 -22.03 17.98 9.44
N GLN A 23 -21.75 19.12 10.07
CA GLN A 23 -22.75 19.94 10.77
C GLN A 23 -22.90 21.34 10.18
N GLY A 24 -22.03 21.73 9.24
CA GLY A 24 -22.02 23.06 8.60
C GLY A 24 -21.58 24.20 9.52
N LYS A 25 -21.31 23.94 10.80
CA LYS A 25 -20.85 24.92 11.79
C LYS A 25 -20.09 24.24 12.92
N ALA A 26 -19.08 24.92 13.45
CA ALA A 26 -18.38 24.48 14.65
C ALA A 26 -19.21 24.76 15.92
N SER A 27 -19.07 23.88 16.90
CA SER A 27 -19.68 24.04 18.23
C SER A 27 -19.07 25.21 18.99
N GLN A 28 -19.90 25.91 19.77
CA GLN A 28 -19.45 27.06 20.56
C GLN A 28 -18.32 26.67 21.53
N GLU A 29 -18.41 25.49 22.15
CA GLU A 29 -17.39 25.00 23.09
C GLU A 29 -16.01 24.79 22.42
N LEU A 30 -15.99 24.36 21.15
CA LEU A 30 -14.77 24.24 20.37
C LEU A 30 -14.20 25.62 19.98
N LEU A 31 -15.07 26.52 19.51
CA LEU A 31 -14.70 27.89 19.15
C LEU A 31 -14.13 28.68 20.35
N ASP A 32 -14.72 28.48 21.53
CA ASP A 32 -14.27 29.09 22.78
C ASP A 32 -12.90 28.55 23.19
N GLU A 33 -12.63 27.26 22.99
CA GLU A 33 -11.30 26.68 23.28
C GLU A 33 -10.25 27.15 22.27
N ILE A 34 -10.57 27.25 20.98
CA ILE A 34 -9.69 27.82 19.95
C ILE A 34 -9.38 29.27 20.30
N SER A 35 -10.41 30.06 20.64
CA SER A 35 -10.29 31.47 21.04
C SER A 35 -9.44 31.67 22.31
N LYS A 36 -9.47 30.73 23.24
CA LYS A 36 -8.62 30.76 24.44
C LYS A 36 -7.15 30.56 24.14
N ARG A 37 -6.82 29.82 23.08
CA ARG A 37 -5.44 29.49 22.69
C ARG A 37 -4.85 30.46 21.68
N GLY A 38 -5.69 31.21 20.98
CA GLY A 38 -5.27 32.21 20.01
C GLY A 38 -6.47 32.83 19.30
N ASN A 39 -6.23 33.50 18.18
CA ASN A 39 -7.29 34.07 17.37
C ASN A 39 -7.91 33.00 16.46
N ILE A 40 -9.25 32.94 16.39
CA ILE A 40 -9.96 32.05 15.45
C ILE A 40 -9.53 32.32 14.01
N ASN A 41 -9.33 33.58 13.64
CA ASN A 41 -8.91 33.93 12.28
C ASN A 41 -7.53 33.35 11.95
N ASP A 42 -6.59 33.38 12.90
CA ASP A 42 -5.25 32.80 12.72
C ASP A 42 -5.33 31.27 12.64
N PHE A 43 -6.26 30.66 13.38
CA PHE A 43 -6.53 29.22 13.33
C PHE A 43 -7.09 28.79 11.98
N GLU A 44 -8.09 29.51 11.45
CA GLU A 44 -8.64 29.26 10.10
C GLU A 44 -7.57 29.47 9.02
N LEU A 45 -6.76 30.52 9.14
CA LEU A 45 -5.67 30.81 8.22
C LEU A 45 -4.61 29.70 8.25
N THR A 46 -4.32 29.13 9.43
CA THR A 46 -3.45 27.96 9.59
C THR A 46 -4.02 26.74 8.85
N ILE A 47 -5.32 26.48 8.98
CA ILE A 47 -6.00 25.40 8.27
C ILE A 47 -5.94 25.61 6.75
N GLU A 48 -6.19 26.83 6.29
CA GLU A 48 -6.16 27.17 4.87
C GLU A 48 -4.75 27.00 4.29
N ASN A 49 -3.73 27.47 5.00
CA ASN A 49 -2.33 27.30 4.59
C ASN A 49 -1.92 25.83 4.54
N GLN A 50 -2.32 25.00 5.52
CA GLN A 50 -2.09 23.55 5.47
C GLN A 50 -2.75 22.92 4.24
N LYS A 51 -3.98 23.34 3.92
CA LYS A 51 -4.70 22.85 2.73
C LYS A 51 -3.99 23.26 1.44
N LYS A 52 -3.54 24.51 1.32
CA LYS A 52 -2.76 25.01 0.17
C LYS A 52 -1.48 24.19 -0.01
N LEU A 53 -0.73 23.99 1.06
CA LEU A 53 0.52 23.23 1.04
C LEU A 53 0.30 21.76 0.67
N GLN A 54 -0.77 21.13 1.17
CA GLN A 54 -1.12 19.76 0.79
C GLN A 54 -1.53 19.64 -0.68
N ASN A 55 -2.33 20.59 -1.18
CA ASN A 55 -2.72 20.63 -2.58
C ASN A 55 -1.51 20.80 -3.49
N GLU A 56 -0.58 21.65 -3.10
CA GLU A 56 0.66 21.85 -3.82
C GLU A 56 1.52 20.59 -3.86
N ARG A 57 1.71 19.91 -2.72
CA ARG A 57 2.37 18.59 -2.68
C ARG A 57 1.72 17.60 -3.64
N ASN A 58 0.38 17.56 -3.69
CA ASN A 58 -0.35 16.68 -4.59
C ASN A 58 -0.14 17.06 -6.07
N ARG A 59 -0.09 18.37 -6.40
CA ARG A 59 0.26 18.85 -7.75
C ARG A 59 1.65 18.34 -8.16
N LEU A 60 2.65 18.58 -7.30
CA LEU A 60 4.04 18.16 -7.54
C LEU A 60 4.13 16.64 -7.72
N ILE A 61 3.44 15.84 -6.90
CA ILE A 61 3.41 14.37 -7.06
C ILE A 61 2.90 13.95 -8.45
N ARG A 62 1.86 14.62 -8.97
CA ARG A 62 1.32 14.33 -10.31
C ARG A 62 2.31 14.69 -11.40
N GLU A 63 2.99 15.83 -11.27
CA GLU A 63 4.04 16.25 -12.21
C GLU A 63 5.23 15.29 -12.20
N ILE A 64 5.72 14.88 -11.01
CA ILE A 64 6.79 13.87 -10.89
C ILE A 64 6.40 12.59 -11.63
N HIS A 65 5.16 12.14 -11.47
CA HIS A 65 4.65 10.96 -12.16
C HIS A 65 4.62 11.15 -13.69
N GLN A 66 4.15 12.30 -14.16
CA GLN A 66 4.14 12.62 -15.59
C GLN A 66 5.56 12.68 -16.18
N HIS A 67 6.50 13.35 -15.51
CA HIS A 67 7.90 13.42 -15.93
C HIS A 67 8.55 12.03 -15.98
N TYR A 68 8.30 11.19 -14.96
CA TYR A 68 8.76 9.82 -14.97
C TYR A 68 8.23 9.04 -16.19
N MET A 69 6.93 9.14 -16.49
CA MET A 69 6.31 8.46 -17.64
C MET A 69 6.88 8.93 -18.97
N ASN A 70 7.28 10.19 -19.05
CA ASN A 70 7.97 10.78 -20.20
C ASN A 70 9.46 10.41 -20.28
N LYS A 71 9.93 9.49 -19.43
CA LYS A 71 11.32 9.01 -19.36
C LYS A 71 12.34 10.09 -18.95
N CYS A 72 11.90 11.18 -18.34
CA CYS A 72 12.81 12.17 -17.77
C CYS A 72 13.61 11.55 -16.63
N SER A 73 14.90 11.85 -16.53
CA SER A 73 15.72 11.42 -15.40
C SER A 73 15.29 12.10 -14.10
N LYS A 74 15.71 11.57 -12.94
CA LYS A 74 15.43 12.19 -11.63
C LYS A 74 16.00 13.62 -11.56
N GLN A 75 17.19 13.83 -12.10
CA GLN A 75 17.86 15.13 -12.15
C GLN A 75 17.13 16.12 -13.07
N GLU A 76 16.68 15.66 -14.24
CA GLU A 76 15.83 16.47 -15.12
C GLU A 76 14.52 16.84 -14.43
N CYS A 77 13.88 15.88 -13.77
CA CYS A 77 12.64 16.10 -13.02
C CYS A 77 12.83 17.18 -11.93
N LEU A 78 13.93 17.14 -11.18
CA LEU A 78 14.29 18.18 -10.21
C LEU A 78 14.44 19.56 -10.85
N SER A 79 15.03 19.63 -12.05
CA SER A 79 15.23 20.91 -12.76
C SER A 79 13.96 21.48 -13.38
N LEU A 80 12.95 20.64 -13.63
CA LEU A 80 11.70 21.03 -14.30
C LEU A 80 10.59 21.40 -13.32
N ILE A 81 10.68 20.94 -12.08
CA ILE A 81 9.68 21.15 -11.05
C ILE A 81 10.02 22.39 -10.23
N SER A 82 9.01 23.22 -9.99
CA SER A 82 9.11 24.39 -9.12
C SER A 82 7.89 24.54 -8.23
N SER A 83 8.07 25.20 -7.09
CA SER A 83 7.01 25.53 -6.15
C SER A 83 7.34 26.83 -5.43
N ASP A 84 6.34 27.69 -5.28
CA ASP A 84 6.44 28.93 -4.50
C ASP A 84 6.14 28.70 -3.01
N LEU A 85 5.61 27.51 -2.65
CA LEU A 85 5.15 27.19 -1.30
C LEU A 85 6.05 26.19 -0.56
N LEU A 86 6.81 25.37 -1.29
CA LEU A 86 7.74 24.40 -0.70
C LEU A 86 9.17 24.92 -0.80
N SER A 87 9.97 24.62 0.22
CA SER A 87 11.41 24.87 0.14
C SER A 87 12.06 23.94 -0.90
N GLU A 88 13.21 24.36 -1.45
CA GLU A 88 14.00 23.55 -2.37
C GLU A 88 14.33 22.17 -1.78
N LYS A 89 14.69 22.13 -0.50
CA LYS A 89 14.97 20.90 0.24
C LYS A 89 13.75 19.97 0.32
N ASP A 90 12.56 20.51 0.59
CA ASP A 90 11.33 19.71 0.64
C ASP A 90 10.96 19.15 -0.74
N MET A 91 11.20 19.93 -1.81
CA MET A 91 11.00 19.48 -3.19
C MET A 91 11.98 18.37 -3.55
N GLU A 92 13.26 18.53 -3.21
CA GLU A 92 14.28 17.49 -3.43
C GLU A 92 13.90 16.17 -2.75
N GLU A 93 13.51 16.23 -1.47
CA GLU A 93 13.07 15.05 -0.72
C GLU A 93 11.83 14.42 -1.36
N LEU A 94 10.83 15.23 -1.73
CA LEU A 94 9.61 14.75 -2.36
C LEU A 94 9.90 14.04 -3.68
N VAL A 95 10.74 14.62 -4.55
CA VAL A 95 11.14 14.01 -5.82
C VAL A 95 11.89 12.71 -5.56
N GLN A 96 12.86 12.68 -4.65
CA GLN A 96 13.61 11.47 -4.35
C GLN A 96 12.71 10.31 -3.91
N ILE A 97 11.81 10.55 -2.95
CA ILE A 97 10.92 9.52 -2.41
C ILE A 97 9.94 9.06 -3.48
N LYS A 98 9.27 10.00 -4.17
CA LYS A 98 8.20 9.67 -5.11
C LYS A 98 8.73 9.03 -6.38
N TYR A 99 9.85 9.53 -6.90
CA TYR A 99 10.48 8.94 -8.08
C TYR A 99 10.94 7.50 -7.80
N ALA A 100 11.56 7.24 -6.64
CA ALA A 100 11.96 5.88 -6.24
C ALA A 100 10.75 4.95 -6.10
N HIS A 101 9.67 5.42 -5.47
CA HIS A 101 8.44 4.64 -5.31
C HIS A 101 7.77 4.33 -6.65
N ILE A 102 7.68 5.31 -7.55
CA ILE A 102 7.15 5.12 -8.91
C ILE A 102 8.00 4.10 -9.67
N HIS A 103 9.33 4.23 -9.63
CA HIS A 103 10.24 3.29 -10.26
C HIS A 103 10.04 1.86 -9.75
N GLN A 104 10.00 1.67 -8.43
CA GLN A 104 9.78 0.36 -7.82
C GLN A 104 8.44 -0.25 -8.20
N ASN A 105 7.36 0.55 -8.24
CA ASN A 105 6.05 0.07 -8.65
C ASN A 105 6.03 -0.36 -10.11
N ILE A 106 6.61 0.41 -11.01
CA ILE A 106 6.66 0.08 -12.43
C ILE A 106 7.51 -1.15 -12.67
N GLU A 107 8.68 -1.23 -12.05
CA GLU A 107 9.51 -2.43 -12.11
C GLU A 107 8.75 -3.63 -11.55
N ASN A 108 8.03 -3.49 -10.44
CA ASN A 108 7.22 -4.57 -9.88
C ASN A 108 6.11 -5.04 -10.84
N LEU A 109 5.44 -4.12 -11.53
CA LEU A 109 4.35 -4.44 -12.47
C LEU A 109 4.85 -4.94 -13.83
N LYS A 110 6.12 -4.71 -14.16
CA LYS A 110 6.72 -5.10 -15.44
C LYS A 110 6.64 -6.62 -15.62
N VAL A 111 6.15 -7.02 -16.79
CA VAL A 111 6.09 -8.41 -17.24
C VAL A 111 7.09 -8.60 -18.36
N ASP A 112 8.19 -9.27 -18.06
CA ASP A 112 9.20 -9.67 -19.04
C ASP A 112 9.32 -11.20 -19.09
N SER A 113 9.97 -11.71 -20.15
CA SER A 113 10.15 -13.15 -20.36
C SER A 113 10.86 -13.83 -19.18
N ILE A 114 11.76 -13.11 -18.51
CA ILE A 114 12.47 -13.60 -17.32
C ILE A 114 11.49 -13.79 -16.15
N THR A 115 10.61 -12.81 -15.90
CA THR A 115 9.58 -12.89 -14.86
C THR A 115 8.60 -14.03 -15.15
N ILE A 116 8.19 -14.20 -16.41
CA ILE A 116 7.32 -15.31 -16.85
C ILE A 116 8.00 -16.66 -16.56
N LEU A 117 9.23 -16.83 -17.04
CA LEU A 117 9.97 -18.08 -16.89
C LEU A 117 10.21 -18.41 -15.40
N LYS A 118 10.66 -17.43 -14.61
CA LYS A 118 10.85 -17.61 -13.16
C LYS A 118 9.55 -17.97 -12.46
N SER A 119 8.44 -17.31 -12.81
CA SER A 119 7.14 -17.57 -12.18
C SER A 119 6.62 -18.97 -12.51
N PHE A 120 6.86 -19.47 -13.73
CA PHE A 120 6.53 -20.83 -14.11
C PHE A 120 7.27 -21.87 -13.27
N TYR A 121 8.61 -21.78 -13.19
CA TYR A 121 9.40 -22.68 -12.33
C TYR A 121 9.05 -22.54 -10.86
N ALA A 122 8.82 -21.30 -10.40
CA ALA A 122 8.43 -21.04 -9.03
C ALA A 122 7.08 -21.69 -8.69
N ALA A 123 6.10 -21.67 -9.60
CA ALA A 123 4.82 -22.35 -9.40
C ALA A 123 4.99 -23.85 -9.21
N LEU A 124 5.81 -24.51 -10.04
CA LEU A 124 6.09 -25.94 -9.92
C LEU A 124 6.78 -26.26 -8.59
N ILE A 125 7.89 -25.58 -8.28
CA ILE A 125 8.64 -25.78 -7.04
C ILE A 125 7.75 -25.56 -5.82
N SER A 126 7.00 -24.45 -5.82
CA SER A 126 6.09 -24.09 -4.75
C SER A 126 4.99 -25.13 -4.54
N SER A 127 4.41 -25.64 -5.63
CA SER A 127 3.38 -26.68 -5.54
C SER A 127 3.91 -27.97 -4.91
N ILE A 128 5.12 -28.40 -5.28
CA ILE A 128 5.74 -29.61 -4.72
C ILE A 128 6.04 -29.42 -3.23
N ILE A 129 6.69 -28.31 -2.86
CA ILE A 129 7.02 -28.02 -1.45
C ILE A 129 5.76 -27.98 -0.61
N THR A 130 4.74 -27.25 -1.08
CA THR A 130 3.51 -27.06 -0.32
C THR A 130 2.70 -28.35 -0.22
N PHE A 131 2.71 -29.20 -1.26
CA PHE A 131 2.11 -30.53 -1.21
C PHE A 131 2.76 -31.43 -0.17
N VAL A 132 4.10 -31.45 -0.10
CA VAL A 132 4.83 -32.22 0.92
C VAL A 132 4.48 -31.72 2.33
N LEU A 133 4.46 -30.40 2.54
CA LEU A 133 4.08 -29.80 3.81
C LEU A 133 2.64 -30.16 4.20
N LEU A 134 1.70 -30.07 3.26
CA LEU A 134 0.30 -30.41 3.47
C LEU A 134 0.14 -31.89 3.86
N THR A 135 0.85 -32.78 3.17
CA THR A 135 0.82 -34.23 3.43
C THR A 135 1.34 -34.54 4.83
N ILE A 136 2.47 -33.95 5.23
CA ILE A 136 3.03 -34.10 6.58
C ILE A 136 2.04 -33.58 7.63
N ALA A 137 1.43 -32.42 7.40
CA ALA A 137 0.46 -31.83 8.32
C ALA A 137 -0.76 -32.74 8.52
N ILE A 138 -1.33 -33.27 7.44
CA ILE A 138 -2.46 -34.19 7.48
C ILE A 138 -2.10 -35.49 8.19
N TYR A 139 -0.94 -36.06 7.90
CA TYR A 139 -0.48 -37.31 8.53
C TYR A 139 -0.29 -37.15 10.04
N THR A 140 0.30 -36.04 10.47
CA THR A 140 0.60 -35.76 11.89
C THR A 140 -0.67 -35.39 12.66
N MET A 141 -1.61 -34.71 12.01
CA MET A 141 -2.80 -34.18 12.65
C MET A 141 -4.04 -34.57 11.83
N LYS A 142 -4.46 -35.83 11.95
CA LYS A 142 -5.56 -36.42 11.18
C LYS A 142 -6.88 -35.64 11.23
N PHE A 143 -7.12 -34.86 12.29
CA PHE A 143 -8.32 -34.02 12.39
C PHE A 143 -8.38 -32.93 11.30
N LEU A 144 -7.24 -32.51 10.72
CA LEU A 144 -7.21 -31.52 9.66
C LEU A 144 -7.88 -31.99 8.36
N ILE A 145 -8.05 -33.31 8.16
CA ILE A 145 -8.81 -33.85 7.03
C ILE A 145 -10.24 -33.31 7.01
N ALA A 146 -10.86 -33.12 8.19
CA ALA A 146 -12.21 -32.57 8.30
C ALA A 146 -12.34 -31.17 7.67
N PHE A 147 -11.23 -30.42 7.60
CA PHE A 147 -11.19 -29.06 7.07
C PHE A 147 -11.05 -28.98 5.55
N HIS A 148 -11.06 -30.11 4.81
CA HIS A 148 -11.16 -30.19 3.34
C HIS A 148 -10.54 -28.97 2.60
N PHE A 149 -11.37 -28.15 1.94
CA PHE A 149 -10.96 -27.00 1.15
C PHE A 149 -10.48 -25.80 1.97
N PHE A 150 -10.76 -25.73 3.27
CA PHE A 150 -10.29 -24.63 4.13
C PHE A 150 -8.76 -24.63 4.25
N LEU A 151 -8.12 -25.81 4.12
CA LEU A 151 -6.67 -25.95 4.05
C LEU A 151 -6.04 -25.28 2.82
N LEU A 152 -6.82 -24.92 1.79
CA LEU A 152 -6.30 -24.22 0.62
C LEU A 152 -5.91 -22.78 0.89
N ILE A 153 -6.51 -22.14 1.90
CA ILE A 153 -6.17 -20.77 2.29
C ILE A 153 -4.69 -20.68 2.74
N PRO A 154 -4.24 -21.47 3.74
CA PRO A 154 -2.83 -21.46 4.13
C PRO A 154 -1.90 -21.95 3.02
N VAL A 155 -2.33 -22.94 2.21
CA VAL A 155 -1.57 -23.42 1.03
C VAL A 155 -1.34 -22.29 0.02
N TYR A 156 -2.36 -21.49 -0.28
CA TYR A 156 -2.23 -20.32 -1.17
C TYR A 156 -1.23 -19.30 -0.62
N ILE A 157 -1.29 -19.02 0.68
CA ILE A 157 -0.38 -18.07 1.34
C ILE A 157 1.08 -18.56 1.26
N ILE A 158 1.32 -19.84 1.55
CA ILE A 158 2.66 -20.44 1.44
C ILE A 158 3.14 -20.39 0.00
N ASN A 159 2.27 -20.72 -0.96
CA ASN A 159 2.62 -20.69 -2.37
C ASN A 159 3.05 -19.29 -2.81
N TYR A 160 2.29 -18.28 -2.42
CA TYR A 160 2.62 -16.89 -2.70
C TYR A 160 4.00 -16.51 -2.15
N TRP A 161 4.31 -16.89 -0.92
CA TRP A 161 5.58 -16.56 -0.29
C TRP A 161 6.77 -17.18 -1.01
N ILE A 162 6.69 -18.47 -1.36
CA ILE A 162 7.76 -19.17 -2.10
C ILE A 162 7.94 -18.51 -3.48
N ILE A 163 6.85 -18.27 -4.21
CA ILE A 163 6.91 -17.66 -5.54
C ILE A 163 7.48 -16.24 -5.46
N ARG A 164 7.04 -15.44 -4.49
CA ARG A 164 7.57 -14.09 -4.26
C ARG A 164 9.07 -14.13 -3.97
N MET A 165 9.57 -15.08 -3.20
CA MET A 165 11.01 -15.19 -2.91
C MET A 165 11.84 -15.47 -4.17
N ILE A 166 11.33 -16.32 -5.07
CA ILE A 166 12.03 -16.70 -6.31
C ILE A 166 11.95 -15.58 -7.36
N VAL A 167 10.75 -15.02 -7.57
CA VAL A 167 10.49 -14.03 -8.63
C VAL A 167 10.88 -12.62 -8.20
N ARG A 168 10.88 -12.33 -6.90
CA ARG A 168 11.14 -11.00 -6.29
C ARG A 168 10.16 -9.90 -6.75
N LYS A 169 8.94 -10.29 -7.07
CA LYS A 169 7.82 -9.40 -7.44
C LYS A 169 6.64 -9.70 -6.51
N THR A 170 5.77 -8.72 -6.28
CA THR A 170 4.59 -8.87 -5.41
C THR A 170 3.40 -9.43 -6.17
N ARG A 171 2.31 -9.72 -5.45
CA ARG A 171 1.02 -10.17 -6.04
C ARG A 171 0.38 -9.17 -7.01
N GLU A 172 0.82 -7.90 -6.99
CA GLU A 172 0.32 -6.90 -7.95
C GLU A 172 0.84 -7.17 -9.37
N ASN A 173 1.96 -7.90 -9.49
CA ASN A 173 2.39 -8.43 -10.78
C ASN A 173 1.44 -9.58 -11.20
N ILE A 174 0.79 -9.41 -12.34
CA ILE A 174 -0.21 -10.36 -12.84
C ILE A 174 0.36 -11.78 -13.03
N VAL A 175 1.63 -11.91 -13.40
CA VAL A 175 2.27 -13.21 -13.61
C VAL A 175 2.47 -13.93 -12.28
N VAL A 176 2.90 -13.22 -11.23
CA VAL A 176 3.04 -13.79 -9.88
C VAL A 176 1.70 -14.22 -9.32
N PHE A 177 0.66 -13.40 -9.54
CA PHE A 177 -0.70 -13.74 -9.15
C PHE A 177 -1.19 -15.03 -9.83
N ILE A 178 -1.05 -15.12 -11.17
CA ILE A 178 -1.44 -16.31 -11.94
C ILE A 178 -0.62 -17.53 -11.50
N ALA A 179 0.69 -17.39 -11.33
CA ALA A 179 1.56 -18.48 -10.88
C ALA A 179 1.15 -19.01 -9.50
N THR A 180 0.80 -18.12 -8.57
CA THR A 180 0.30 -18.49 -7.24
C THR A 180 -1.03 -19.24 -7.33
N PHE A 181 -1.93 -18.76 -8.18
CA PHE A 181 -3.22 -19.41 -8.42
C PHE A 181 -3.04 -20.80 -9.03
N VAL A 182 -2.22 -20.93 -10.07
CA VAL A 182 -1.91 -22.22 -10.72
C VAL A 182 -1.25 -23.20 -9.76
N ALA A 183 -0.26 -22.76 -8.96
CA ALA A 183 0.37 -23.60 -7.95
C ALA A 183 -0.66 -24.11 -6.91
N THR A 184 -1.62 -23.27 -6.54
CA THR A 184 -2.69 -23.66 -5.61
C THR A 184 -3.65 -24.65 -6.26
N LEU A 185 -4.04 -24.45 -7.52
CA LEU A 185 -4.85 -25.42 -8.28
C LEU A 185 -4.15 -26.79 -8.38
N LEU A 186 -2.84 -26.81 -8.65
CA LEU A 186 -2.06 -28.06 -8.65
C LEU A 186 -2.15 -28.78 -7.30
N ASN A 187 -2.04 -28.04 -6.19
CA ASN A 187 -2.22 -28.60 -4.85
C ASN A 187 -3.64 -29.18 -4.63
N VAL A 188 -4.68 -28.57 -5.20
CA VAL A 188 -6.05 -29.16 -5.17
C VAL A 188 -6.06 -30.50 -5.87
N PHE A 189 -5.49 -30.60 -7.07
CA PHE A 189 -5.43 -31.87 -7.81
C PHE A 189 -4.67 -32.94 -7.02
N TYR A 190 -3.54 -32.58 -6.42
CA TYR A 190 -2.77 -33.51 -5.59
C TYR A 190 -3.53 -33.97 -4.36
N PHE A 191 -4.22 -33.06 -3.67
CA PHE A 191 -5.04 -33.37 -2.50
C PHE A 191 -6.21 -34.30 -2.82
N LEU A 192 -6.93 -34.05 -3.93
CA LEU A 192 -8.01 -34.92 -4.38
C LEU A 192 -7.50 -36.32 -4.75
N PHE A 193 -6.38 -36.40 -5.48
CA PHE A 193 -5.77 -37.68 -5.84
C PHE A 193 -5.28 -38.46 -4.62
N PHE A 194 -4.77 -37.77 -3.60
CA PHE A 194 -4.29 -38.37 -2.36
C PHE A 194 -5.41 -38.88 -1.46
N ILE A 195 -6.55 -38.19 -1.38
CA ILE A 195 -7.71 -38.64 -0.57
C ILE A 195 -8.48 -39.77 -1.27
N SER A 196 -8.49 -39.80 -2.60
CA SER A 196 -9.21 -40.82 -3.37
C SER A 196 -8.51 -42.18 -3.43
N ASN A 197 -7.25 -42.28 -2.98
CA ASN A 197 -6.47 -43.53 -2.88
C ASN A 197 -6.26 -43.91 -1.43
#